data_AF-A0A7Y4YQ13-F1
#
_entry.id   AF-A0A7Y4YQ13-F1
#
_cell.length_a   1.000
_cell.length_b   1.000
_cell.length_c   1.000
_cell.angle_alpha   90.00
_cell.angle_beta   90.00
_cell.angle_gamma   90.00
#
_symmetry.space_group_name_H-M   'P 1'
#
loop_
_entity.id
_entity.type
_entity.pdbx_description
1 polymer ?
#
loop_
_entity_poly.entity_id
_entity_poly.type
_entity_poly.pdbx_seq_one_letter_code
_entity_poly.pdbx_strand_id
1 'polypeptide(L)'
;MSTGTVRLHRVLRTKPERIYKAFLNAEAMAKWLPPYGFTCTVHHLDAKVGGTFRMSFTNFTTGNGHSFGGEYLELVPSQKLSYSDKFEDSNLPGTMKTTVTLTQVLCGTEISIVQEGIPEMIPTEMCYLGWQESLEQLAKLVEPEIPD
;
A
#
# COMPACT_ATOMS: atom_id res chain seq x y z
N MET A 1 -10.22 -23.14 2.75
CA MET A 1 -9.07 -22.67 1.95
C MET A 1 -8.25 -21.77 2.86
N SER A 2 -6.93 -21.98 2.94
CA SER A 2 -6.05 -21.18 3.81
C SER A 2 -5.59 -19.94 3.06
N THR A 3 -5.86 -18.75 3.60
CA THR A 3 -5.36 -17.49 3.04
C THR A 3 -4.01 -17.11 3.65
N GLY A 4 -3.17 -16.42 2.89
CA GLY A 4 -1.91 -15.87 3.37
C GLY A 4 -2.09 -14.63 4.24
N THR A 5 -1.07 -14.29 5.02
CA THR A 5 -0.97 -13.04 5.78
C THR A 5 0.48 -12.58 5.81
N VAL A 6 0.72 -11.31 5.49
CA VAL A 6 2.03 -10.67 5.67
C VAL A 6 1.99 -9.62 6.78
N ARG A 7 3.10 -9.51 7.52
CA ARG A 7 3.28 -8.54 8.61
C ARG A 7 4.60 -7.80 8.42
N LEU A 8 4.53 -6.49 8.19
CA LEU A 8 5.70 -5.66 7.96
C LEU A 8 5.84 -4.62 9.07
N HIS A 9 7.08 -4.37 9.47
CA HIS A 9 7.43 -3.36 10.46
C HIS A 9 8.66 -2.57 9.97
N ARG A 10 8.59 -1.23 10.00
CA ARG A 10 9.71 -0.33 9.70
C ARG A 10 9.64 0.89 10.61
N VAL A 11 10.78 1.57 10.77
CA VAL A 11 10.83 2.93 11.32
C VAL A 11 11.31 3.86 10.22
N LEU A 12 10.52 4.87 9.88
CA LEU A 12 10.83 5.87 8.86
C LEU A 12 11.13 7.21 9.52
N ARG A 13 12.17 7.91 9.07
CA ARG A 13 12.65 9.20 9.62
C ARG A 13 11.77 10.37 9.17
N THR A 14 10.49 10.28 9.47
CA THR A 14 9.49 11.29 9.09
C THR A 14 8.38 11.36 10.13
N LYS A 15 7.49 12.35 9.98
CA LYS A 15 6.31 12.50 10.82
C LYS A 15 5.15 11.63 10.30
N PRO A 16 4.26 11.11 11.18
CA PRO A 16 3.17 10.22 10.77
C PRO A 16 2.25 10.85 9.73
N GLU A 17 2.06 12.17 9.76
CA GLU A 17 1.24 12.92 8.81
C GLU A 17 1.70 12.70 7.36
N ARG A 18 3.01 12.62 7.14
CA ARG A 18 3.59 12.48 5.78
C ARG A 18 3.35 11.08 5.24
N ILE A 19 3.48 10.06 6.08
CA ILE A 19 3.16 8.67 5.73
C ILE A 19 1.67 8.55 5.46
N TYR A 20 0.83 9.03 6.39
CA TYR A 20 -0.63 8.98 6.27
C TYR A 20 -1.11 9.65 4.96
N LYS A 21 -0.57 10.84 4.64
CA LYS A 21 -0.85 11.53 3.37
C LYS A 21 -0.43 10.70 2.15
N ALA A 22 0.71 9.98 2.22
CA ALA A 22 1.21 9.18 1.11
C ALA A 22 0.30 7.98 0.75
N PHE A 23 -0.47 7.45 1.70
CA PHE A 23 -1.46 6.38 1.46
C PHE A 23 -2.78 6.89 0.86
N LEU A 24 -3.05 8.20 0.95
CA LEU A 24 -4.32 8.82 0.59
C LEU A 24 -4.22 9.81 -0.57
N ASN A 25 -3.03 9.96 -1.14
CA ASN A 25 -2.78 10.83 -2.28
C ASN A 25 -2.44 9.98 -3.52
N ALA A 26 -3.19 10.17 -4.60
CA ALA A 26 -3.07 9.37 -5.82
C ALA A 26 -1.66 9.44 -6.44
N GLU A 27 -1.06 10.63 -6.51
CA GLU A 27 0.28 10.82 -7.09
C GLU A 27 1.36 10.17 -6.22
N ALA A 28 1.24 10.27 -4.90
CA ALA A 28 2.13 9.59 -3.97
C ALA A 28 2.01 8.07 -4.14
N MET A 29 0.80 7.52 -4.11
CA MET A 29 0.55 6.07 -4.30
C MET A 29 1.13 5.57 -5.62
N ALA A 30 0.96 6.32 -6.71
CA ALA A 30 1.53 5.97 -8.00
C ALA A 30 3.08 5.94 -7.99
N LYS A 31 3.71 6.74 -7.12
CA LYS A 31 5.16 6.86 -7.00
C LYS A 31 5.80 5.79 -6.11
N TRP A 32 5.16 5.39 -5.01
CA TRP A 32 5.81 4.52 -4.02
C TRP A 32 5.23 3.09 -3.95
N LEU A 33 3.96 2.90 -4.27
CA LEU A 33 3.30 1.60 -4.12
C LEU A 33 3.77 0.54 -5.13
N PRO A 34 3.97 0.82 -6.44
CA PRO A 34 4.40 -0.24 -7.36
C PRO A 34 5.79 -0.75 -7.00
N PRO A 35 5.99 -2.07 -6.83
CA PRO A 35 7.32 -2.66 -6.64
C PRO A 35 8.27 -2.32 -7.80
N TYR A 36 9.57 -2.60 -7.64
CA TYR A 36 10.56 -2.24 -8.65
C TYR A 36 10.26 -2.91 -9.99
N GLY A 37 10.40 -2.14 -11.08
CA GLY A 37 10.09 -2.61 -12.43
C GLY A 37 8.60 -2.53 -12.81
N PHE A 38 7.74 -2.03 -11.93
CA PHE A 38 6.34 -1.73 -12.24
C PHE A 38 6.08 -0.22 -12.26
N THR A 39 5.14 0.21 -13.09
CA THR A 39 4.50 1.52 -13.00
C THR A 39 3.09 1.38 -12.44
N CYS A 40 2.54 2.46 -11.89
CA CYS A 40 1.18 2.49 -11.36
C CYS A 40 0.35 3.57 -12.06
N THR A 41 -0.86 3.22 -12.45
CA THR A 41 -1.92 4.16 -12.83
C THR A 41 -3.00 4.13 -11.76
N VAL A 42 -3.25 5.27 -11.11
CA VAL A 42 -4.37 5.45 -10.19
C VAL A 42 -5.56 5.95 -10.98
N HIS A 43 -6.56 5.09 -11.19
CA HIS A 43 -7.76 5.43 -11.98
C HIS A 43 -8.69 6.33 -11.19
N HIS A 44 -8.88 6.03 -9.92
CA HIS A 44 -9.55 6.90 -8.96
C HIS A 44 -9.11 6.58 -7.53
N LEU A 45 -9.26 7.55 -6.65
CA LEU A 45 -9.01 7.41 -5.22
C LEU A 45 -9.89 8.41 -4.45
N ASP A 46 -10.86 7.89 -3.69
CA ASP A 46 -11.74 8.66 -2.82
C ASP A 46 -11.36 8.42 -1.35
N ALA A 47 -10.50 9.28 -0.81
CA ALA A 47 -9.85 9.11 0.50
C ALA A 47 -10.77 9.43 1.69
N LYS A 48 -11.89 8.74 1.81
CA LYS A 48 -12.82 8.82 2.95
C LYS A 48 -13.30 7.41 3.33
N VAL A 49 -13.78 7.24 4.56
CA VAL A 49 -14.40 5.96 4.96
C VAL A 49 -15.59 5.67 4.05
N GLY A 50 -15.65 4.45 3.50
CA GLY A 50 -16.61 4.05 2.46
C GLY A 50 -16.26 4.52 1.04
N GLY A 51 -15.22 5.35 0.89
CA GLY A 51 -14.68 5.75 -0.40
C GLY A 51 -13.89 4.60 -1.03
N THR A 52 -13.88 4.55 -2.37
CA THR A 52 -13.21 3.48 -3.11
C THR A 52 -11.98 3.96 -3.84
N PHE A 53 -11.12 3.02 -4.22
CA PHE A 53 -9.98 3.25 -5.10
C PHE A 53 -9.89 2.15 -6.15
N ARG A 54 -9.24 2.47 -7.27
CA ARG A 54 -8.88 1.51 -8.31
C ARG A 54 -7.53 1.88 -8.92
N MET A 55 -6.64 0.91 -9.03
CA MET A 55 -5.29 1.09 -9.57
C MET A 55 -4.96 -0.03 -10.55
N SER A 56 -4.00 0.23 -11.43
CA SER A 56 -3.35 -0.81 -12.25
C SER A 56 -1.85 -0.73 -12.08
N PHE A 57 -1.23 -1.88 -11.83
CA PHE A 57 0.21 -2.04 -11.95
C PHE A 57 0.55 -2.60 -13.31
N THR A 58 1.53 -2.00 -13.98
CA THR A 58 2.00 -2.43 -15.29
C THR A 58 3.49 -2.74 -15.20
N ASN A 59 3.87 -3.96 -15.55
CA ASN A 59 5.26 -4.35 -15.68
C ASN A 59 5.90 -3.53 -16.79
N PHE A 60 6.95 -2.78 -16.46
CA PHE A 60 7.55 -1.80 -17.38
C PHE A 60 8.22 -2.44 -18.60
N THR A 61 8.71 -3.68 -18.49
CA THR A 61 9.45 -4.34 -19.57
C THR A 61 8.54 -5.12 -20.52
N THR A 62 7.44 -5.67 -20.01
CA THR A 62 6.52 -6.52 -20.80
C THR A 62 5.22 -5.81 -21.18
N GLY A 63 4.85 -4.73 -20.48
CA GLY A 63 3.55 -4.07 -20.65
C GLY A 63 2.36 -4.83 -20.05
N ASN A 64 2.58 -6.02 -19.48
CA ASN A 64 1.54 -6.77 -18.79
C ASN A 64 1.12 -6.04 -17.52
N GLY A 65 -0.19 -6.02 -17.21
CA GLY A 65 -0.68 -5.35 -16.02
C GLY A 65 -1.82 -6.06 -15.32
N HIS A 66 -2.01 -5.71 -14.06
CA HIS A 66 -3.09 -6.21 -13.20
C HIS A 66 -3.80 -5.03 -12.56
N SER A 67 -5.13 -5.07 -12.59
CA SER A 67 -5.97 -4.07 -11.95
C SER A 67 -6.58 -4.61 -10.67
N PHE A 68 -6.67 -3.74 -9.67
CA PHE A 68 -7.19 -4.06 -8.37
C PHE A 68 -7.82 -2.82 -7.75
N GLY A 69 -8.64 -3.02 -6.73
CA GLY A 69 -9.33 -1.94 -6.06
C GLY A 69 -10.08 -2.42 -4.84
N GLY A 70 -10.56 -1.46 -4.06
CA GLY A 70 -11.28 -1.73 -2.84
C GLY A 70 -11.83 -0.47 -2.20
N GLU A 71 -12.11 -0.57 -0.91
CA GLU A 71 -12.80 0.44 -0.11
C GLU A 71 -11.99 0.77 1.14
N TYR A 72 -11.90 2.05 1.48
CA TYR A 72 -11.33 2.50 2.75
C TYR A 72 -12.31 2.22 3.89
N LEU A 73 -11.90 1.37 4.83
CA LEU A 73 -12.74 0.87 5.92
C LEU A 73 -12.59 1.68 7.20
N GLU A 74 -11.39 2.22 7.45
CA GLU A 74 -11.08 3.01 8.65
C GLU A 74 -9.99 4.02 8.32
N LEU A 75 -10.16 5.27 8.76
CA LEU A 75 -9.22 6.37 8.53
C LEU A 75 -9.12 7.22 9.82
N VAL A 76 -8.08 6.99 10.62
CA VAL A 76 -7.75 7.79 11.80
C VAL A 76 -6.51 8.63 11.47
N PRO A 77 -6.65 9.96 11.30
CA PRO A 77 -5.56 10.84 10.87
C PRO A 77 -4.25 10.58 11.62
N SER A 78 -3.16 10.40 10.86
CA SER A 78 -1.80 10.19 11.36
C SER A 78 -1.59 8.97 12.27
N GLN A 79 -2.59 8.09 12.45
CA GLN A 79 -2.51 6.98 13.41
C GLN A 79 -2.83 5.63 12.78
N LYS A 80 -3.87 5.54 11.96
CA LYS A 80 -4.33 4.25 11.44
C LYS A 80 -5.12 4.42 10.15
N LEU A 81 -4.93 3.49 9.22
CA LEU A 81 -5.82 3.32 8.08
C LEU A 81 -6.01 1.84 7.78
N SER A 82 -7.20 1.48 7.30
CA SER A 82 -7.43 0.15 6.74
C SER A 82 -8.29 0.22 5.49
N TYR A 83 -8.03 -0.69 4.55
CA TYR A 83 -8.75 -0.78 3.30
C TYR A 83 -8.87 -2.24 2.86
N SER A 84 -9.94 -2.54 2.14
CA SER A 84 -10.06 -3.79 1.40
C SER A 84 -9.31 -3.69 0.07
N ASP A 85 -8.94 -4.84 -0.50
CA ASP A 85 -8.35 -4.92 -1.82
C ASP A 85 -8.76 -6.23 -2.51
N LYS A 86 -9.06 -6.16 -3.79
CA LYS A 86 -9.45 -7.30 -4.62
C LYS A 86 -8.91 -7.11 -6.03
N PHE A 87 -8.32 -8.18 -6.57
CA PHE A 87 -7.96 -8.25 -7.98
C PHE A 87 -9.21 -8.35 -8.86
N GLU A 88 -9.18 -7.69 -10.01
CA GLU A 88 -10.23 -7.82 -11.03
C GLU A 88 -10.11 -9.13 -11.84
N ASP A 89 -8.97 -9.82 -11.73
CA ASP A 89 -8.75 -11.13 -12.35
C ASP A 89 -9.58 -12.21 -11.64
N SER A 90 -10.50 -12.85 -12.39
CA SER A 90 -11.35 -13.93 -11.87
C SER A 90 -10.56 -15.15 -11.40
N ASN A 91 -9.31 -15.32 -11.84
CA ASN A 91 -8.42 -16.40 -11.42
C ASN A 91 -7.75 -16.12 -10.07
N LEU A 92 -7.86 -14.90 -9.55
CA LEU A 92 -7.34 -14.50 -8.23
C LEU A 92 -8.50 -14.09 -7.30
N PRO A 93 -9.44 -15.02 -7.01
CA PRO A 93 -10.57 -14.70 -6.16
C PRO A 93 -10.12 -14.47 -4.71
N GLY A 94 -10.77 -13.52 -4.06
CA GLY A 94 -10.55 -13.21 -2.65
C GLY A 94 -10.65 -11.71 -2.40
N THR A 95 -10.85 -11.36 -1.14
CA THR A 95 -10.77 -9.98 -0.68
C THR A 95 -9.72 -9.94 0.42
N MET A 96 -8.67 -9.16 0.16
CA MET A 96 -7.65 -8.85 1.13
C MET A 96 -8.09 -7.69 2.00
N LYS A 97 -7.53 -7.60 3.20
CA LYS A 97 -7.63 -6.44 4.05
C LYS A 97 -6.24 -6.02 4.48
N THR A 98 -5.90 -4.76 4.24
CA THR A 98 -4.65 -4.16 4.71
C THR A 98 -4.95 -3.20 5.84
N THR A 99 -4.25 -3.33 6.97
CA THR A 99 -4.29 -2.40 8.10
C THR A 99 -2.89 -1.83 8.31
N VAL A 100 -2.78 -0.51 8.33
CA VAL A 100 -1.55 0.23 8.59
C VAL A 100 -1.73 1.00 9.88
N THR A 101 -0.82 0.82 10.83
CA THR A 101 -0.76 1.54 12.09
C THR A 101 0.52 2.36 12.13
N LEU A 102 0.41 3.62 12.56
CA LEU A 102 1.48 4.58 12.64
C LEU A 102 1.66 5.01 14.09
N THR A 103 2.87 4.88 14.61
CA THR A 103 3.22 5.28 15.97
C THR A 103 4.39 6.26 15.93
N GLN A 104 4.20 7.47 16.45
CA GLN A 104 5.29 8.43 16.60
C GLN A 104 6.34 7.84 17.57
N VAL A 105 7.60 7.85 17.15
CA VAL A 105 8.77 7.48 17.96
C VAL A 105 9.80 8.60 17.94
N LEU A 106 10.87 8.48 18.74
CA LEU A 106 11.87 9.55 18.88
C LEU A 106 12.53 9.93 17.54
N CYS A 107 12.86 8.94 16.70
CA CYS A 107 13.58 9.13 15.45
C CYS A 107 12.68 9.25 14.20
N GLY A 108 11.36 9.32 14.37
CA GLY A 108 10.41 9.38 13.26
C GLY A 108 9.12 8.63 13.57
N THR A 109 8.69 7.75 12.67
CA THR A 109 7.43 7.01 12.78
C THR A 109 7.67 5.53 12.59
N GLU A 110 7.22 4.74 13.55
CA GLU A 110 7.03 3.31 13.37
C GLU A 110 5.80 3.06 12.49
N ILE A 111 5.96 2.27 11.44
CA ILE A 111 4.88 1.79 10.58
C ILE A 111 4.76 0.26 10.73
N SER A 112 3.57 -0.18 11.12
CA SER A 112 3.18 -1.59 11.22
C SER A 112 2.06 -1.90 10.23
N ILE A 113 2.31 -2.81 9.28
CA ILE A 113 1.38 -3.20 8.22
C ILE A 113 1.00 -4.66 8.38
N VAL A 114 -0.30 -4.96 8.33
CA VAL A 114 -0.82 -6.32 8.26
C VAL A 114 -1.72 -6.41 7.03
N GLN A 115 -1.39 -7.30 6.10
CA GLN A 115 -2.26 -7.62 4.96
C GLN A 115 -2.72 -9.06 5.12
N GLU A 116 -4.02 -9.24 5.29
CA GLU A 116 -4.71 -10.50 5.55
C GLU A 116 -5.56 -10.90 4.34
N GLY A 117 -5.89 -12.19 4.23
CA GLY A 117 -6.79 -12.67 3.18
C GLY A 117 -6.13 -12.80 1.80
N ILE A 118 -4.80 -12.90 1.75
CA ILE A 118 -4.06 -13.08 0.49
C ILE A 118 -4.52 -14.41 -0.14
N PRO A 119 -5.02 -14.38 -1.40
CA PRO A 119 -5.47 -15.59 -2.09
C PRO A 119 -4.38 -16.67 -2.16
N GLU A 120 -4.75 -17.93 -1.99
CA GLU A 120 -3.82 -19.07 -1.90
C GLU A 120 -2.91 -19.23 -3.13
N MET A 121 -3.40 -18.81 -4.30
CA MET A 121 -2.66 -18.81 -5.57
C MET A 121 -1.51 -17.80 -5.60
N ILE A 122 -1.48 -16.84 -4.67
CA ILE A 122 -0.43 -15.83 -4.55
C ILE A 122 0.53 -16.28 -3.44
N PRO A 123 1.79 -16.61 -3.77
CA PRO A 123 2.78 -16.95 -2.76
C PRO A 123 2.97 -15.79 -1.78
N THR A 124 2.79 -16.05 -0.48
CA THR A 124 2.85 -15.02 0.56
C THR A 124 4.23 -14.35 0.61
N GLU A 125 5.28 -15.11 0.30
CA GLU A 125 6.67 -14.65 0.21
C GLU A 125 6.87 -13.63 -0.91
N MET A 126 6.14 -13.75 -2.03
CA MET A 126 6.18 -12.76 -3.11
C MET A 126 5.52 -11.45 -2.68
N CYS A 127 4.48 -11.50 -1.84
CA CYS A 127 3.90 -10.29 -1.24
C CYS A 127 4.91 -9.60 -0.31
N TYR A 128 5.68 -10.35 0.48
CA TYR A 128 6.76 -9.78 1.29
C TYR A 128 7.83 -9.08 0.43
N LEU A 129 8.22 -9.66 -0.70
CA LEU A 129 9.19 -9.04 -1.61
C LEU A 129 8.65 -7.72 -2.18
N GLY A 130 7.44 -7.74 -2.74
CA GLY A 130 6.82 -6.53 -3.30
C GLY A 130 6.68 -5.41 -2.26
N TRP A 131 6.17 -5.73 -1.07
CA TRP A 131 6.04 -4.73 0.01
C TRP A 131 7.37 -4.16 0.47
N GLN A 132 8.44 -4.96 0.51
CA GLN A 132 9.77 -4.45 0.89
C GLN A 132 10.24 -3.37 -0.08
N GLU A 133 10.14 -3.64 -1.39
CA GLU A 133 10.52 -2.69 -2.43
C GLU A 133 9.64 -1.42 -2.41
N SER A 134 8.33 -1.56 -2.23
CA SER A 134 7.41 -0.43 -2.09
C SER A 134 7.75 0.42 -0.86
N LEU A 135 8.08 -0.19 0.28
CA LEU A 135 8.43 0.53 1.50
C LEU A 135 9.77 1.28 1.41
N GLU A 136 10.74 0.77 0.65
CA GLU A 136 11.96 1.52 0.32
C GLU A 136 11.65 2.78 -0.51
N GLN A 137 10.74 2.67 -1.48
CA GLN A 137 10.30 3.81 -2.28
C GLN A 137 9.49 4.81 -1.45
N LEU A 138 8.66 4.33 -0.52
CA LEU A 138 7.93 5.17 0.41
C LEU A 138 8.90 6.01 1.24
N ALA A 139 9.93 5.40 1.83
CA ALA A 139 10.95 6.11 2.60
C ALA A 139 11.60 7.24 1.78
N LYS A 140 11.98 6.96 0.53
CA LYS A 140 12.56 7.97 -0.40
C LYS A 140 11.60 9.13 -0.70
N LEU A 141 10.29 8.92 -0.61
CA LEU A 141 9.28 9.95 -0.83
C LEU A 141 9.00 10.80 0.43
N VAL A 142 8.92 10.15 1.59
CA VAL A 142 8.39 10.79 2.81
C VAL A 142 9.46 11.30 3.77
N GLU A 143 10.70 10.82 3.70
CA GLU A 143 11.78 11.28 4.57
C GLU A 143 12.41 12.62 4.17
N PRO A 144 12.62 12.95 2.88
CA PRO A 144 13.31 14.20 2.53
C PRO A 144 12.55 15.43 3.03
N GLU A 145 13.23 16.37 3.65
CA GLU A 145 12.70 17.69 4.00
C GLU A 145 13.23 18.69 2.97
N ILE A 146 12.33 19.20 2.12
CA ILE A 146 12.66 20.09 1.02
C ILE A 146 11.97 21.42 1.31
N PRO A 147 12.72 22.51 1.59
CA PRO A 147 12.13 23.84 1.71
C PRO A 147 11.70 24.35 0.33
N ASP A 148 10.66 25.20 0.30
CA ASP A 148 10.25 25.93 -0.90
C ASP A 148 11.28 27.01 -1.31
#